data_AF-A0A4Y3QSN9-F1
#
_entry.id   AF-A0A4Y3QSN9-F1
#
_cell.length_a   1.000
_cell.length_b   1.000
_cell.length_c   1.000
_cell.angle_alpha   90.00
_cell.angle_beta   90.00
_cell.angle_gamma   90.00
#
_symmetry.space_group_name_H-M   'P 1'
#
loop_
_entity.id
_entity.type
_entity.pdbx_description
1 polymer ?
#
loop_
_entity_poly.entity_id
_entity_poly.type
_entity_poly.pdbx_seq_one_letter_code
_entity_poly.pdbx_strand_id
1 'polypeptide(L)'
;MDDSGSFAEQWMRRFAASVSATEPELTALDQEAGDGDFGTNLDAGLKAALSALEPAPAGGTAAGGLDAAGATGGGGSPGTAGGSGDAGSTGGARDAGEAREAREARDAGDAGDDVPALRAVATAFLDEVGGTSGPLFGLLLQDLAQAAEEAGHRLTVPALARGARAGLAAIQRVGEAVPGDKTLVDGLAPACEALASAEESVGPANALAVAADAAWQGVRSTADLRARRGRASYVGERASGVPDPGAVGIGLLFASAGGTVTSLAPYLEASGSGGGPGGG
;
A
#
# COMPACT_ATOMS: atom_id res chain seq x y z
N MET A 1 -16.32 -8.36 -0.12
CA MET A 1 -15.74 -7.19 0.56
C MET A 1 -16.66 -6.05 0.28
N ASP A 2 -17.17 -5.42 1.32
CA ASP A 2 -17.98 -4.22 1.17
C ASP A 2 -17.06 -3.09 0.68
N ASP A 3 -17.52 -2.33 -0.30
CA ASP A 3 -16.83 -1.13 -0.80
C ASP A 3 -17.17 0.09 0.08
N SER A 4 -17.49 -0.16 1.36
CA SER A 4 -17.87 0.88 2.32
C SER A 4 -16.60 1.46 2.93
N GLY A 5 -16.45 2.79 2.91
CA GLY A 5 -15.34 3.48 3.56
C GLY A 5 -14.67 4.50 2.66
N SER A 6 -14.06 5.51 3.29
CA SER A 6 -13.43 6.64 2.59
C SER A 6 -12.34 6.18 1.62
N PHE A 7 -11.95 7.07 0.71
CA PHE A 7 -10.88 6.77 -0.25
C PHE A 7 -9.60 6.31 0.46
N ALA A 8 -9.21 7.00 1.54
CA ALA A 8 -8.07 6.63 2.36
C ALA A 8 -8.25 5.27 3.06
N GLU A 9 -9.45 4.97 3.57
CA GLU A 9 -9.72 3.68 4.20
C GLU A 9 -9.55 2.53 3.21
N GLN A 10 -10.14 2.64 2.03
CA GLN A 10 -9.99 1.65 0.96
C GLN A 10 -8.53 1.49 0.54
N TRP A 11 -7.80 2.60 0.41
CA TRP A 11 -6.37 2.59 0.09
C TRP A 11 -5.56 1.86 1.17
N MET A 12 -5.76 2.17 2.45
CA MET A 12 -5.05 1.51 3.56
C MET A 12 -5.38 0.02 3.66
N ARG A 13 -6.64 -0.37 3.42
CA ARG A 13 -7.05 -1.79 3.35
C ARG A 13 -6.35 -2.52 2.21
N ARG A 14 -6.24 -1.91 1.02
CA ARG A 14 -5.47 -2.47 -0.10
C ARG A 14 -3.98 -2.53 0.19
N PHE A 15 -3.43 -1.56 0.90
CA PHE A 15 -2.02 -1.56 1.30
C PHE A 15 -1.72 -2.72 2.25
N ALA A 16 -2.52 -2.91 3.30
CA ALA A 16 -2.38 -4.07 4.17
C ALA A 16 -2.53 -5.40 3.42
N ALA A 17 -3.53 -5.53 2.55
CA ALA A 17 -3.70 -6.72 1.74
C ALA A 17 -2.50 -6.99 0.81
N SER A 18 -1.89 -5.93 0.28
CA SER A 18 -0.71 -6.03 -0.59
C SER A 18 0.52 -6.50 0.19
N VAL A 19 0.74 -5.92 1.38
CA VAL A 19 1.81 -6.36 2.27
C VAL A 19 1.59 -7.81 2.70
N SER A 20 0.38 -8.19 3.12
CA SER A 20 0.09 -9.58 3.49
C SER A 20 0.32 -10.57 2.36
N ALA A 21 -0.01 -10.20 1.12
CA ALA A 21 0.18 -11.05 -0.04
C ALA A 21 1.65 -11.18 -0.45
N THR A 22 2.45 -10.14 -0.22
CA THR A 22 3.87 -10.06 -0.63
C THR A 22 4.86 -10.26 0.52
N GLU A 23 4.37 -10.51 1.74
CA GLU A 23 5.19 -10.68 2.94
C GLU A 23 6.36 -11.66 2.75
N PRO A 24 6.16 -12.86 2.16
CA PRO A 24 7.27 -13.78 1.96
C PRO A 24 8.34 -13.24 1.01
N GLU A 25 7.94 -12.50 -0.03
CA GLU A 25 8.87 -11.87 -0.97
C GLU A 25 9.63 -10.70 -0.32
N LEU A 26 8.94 -9.88 0.49
CA LEU A 26 9.55 -8.79 1.27
C LEU A 26 10.57 -9.32 2.28
N THR A 27 10.20 -10.37 3.01
CA THR A 27 11.07 -11.01 4.00
C THR A 27 12.30 -11.64 3.33
N ALA A 28 12.14 -12.26 2.15
CA ALA A 28 13.28 -12.78 1.39
C ALA A 28 14.24 -11.66 0.93
N LEU A 29 13.72 -10.56 0.40
CA LEU A 29 14.54 -9.39 0.03
C LEU A 29 15.30 -8.83 1.23
N ASP A 30 14.65 -8.72 2.38
CA ASP A 30 15.26 -8.22 3.60
C ASP A 30 16.27 -9.19 4.24
N GLN A 31 16.17 -10.50 3.98
CA GLN A 31 17.23 -11.44 4.38
C GLN A 31 18.52 -11.25 3.56
N GLU A 32 18.39 -10.84 2.31
CA GLU A 32 19.54 -10.52 1.45
C GLU A 32 20.13 -9.14 1.78
N ALA A 33 19.27 -8.17 2.08
CA ALA A 33 19.65 -6.79 2.33
C ALA A 33 19.88 -6.44 3.81
N GLY A 34 19.46 -7.28 4.75
CA GLY A 34 19.31 -6.94 6.17
C GLY A 34 19.23 -8.16 7.08
N ASP A 35 18.30 -8.17 8.04
CA ASP A 35 18.10 -9.25 9.00
C ASP A 35 16.77 -10.03 8.82
N GLY A 36 15.98 -9.66 7.81
CA GLY A 36 14.84 -10.45 7.37
C GLY A 36 13.59 -10.33 8.24
N ASP A 37 13.42 -9.22 8.95
CA ASP A 37 12.25 -8.96 9.79
C ASP A 37 11.28 -7.93 9.19
N PHE A 38 11.66 -7.24 8.11
CA PHE A 38 10.89 -6.13 7.55
C PHE A 38 9.48 -6.54 7.12
N GLY A 39 9.34 -7.60 6.32
CA GLY A 39 8.04 -8.06 5.80
C GLY A 39 7.09 -8.45 6.93
N THR A 40 7.55 -9.30 7.84
CA THR A 40 6.78 -9.76 9.00
C THR A 40 6.38 -8.59 9.92
N ASN A 41 7.27 -7.65 10.21
CA ASN A 41 6.97 -6.47 11.05
C ASN A 41 5.92 -5.57 10.39
N LEU A 42 6.03 -5.36 9.08
CA LEU A 42 5.12 -4.52 8.31
C LEU A 42 3.71 -5.14 8.25
N ASP A 43 3.61 -6.44 7.97
CA ASP A 43 2.34 -7.18 7.92
C ASP A 43 1.63 -7.18 9.28
N ALA A 44 2.37 -7.44 10.37
CA ALA A 44 1.83 -7.49 11.71
C ALA A 44 1.21 -6.14 12.13
N GLY A 45 1.94 -5.04 11.96
CA GLY A 45 1.42 -3.74 12.37
C GLY A 45 0.30 -3.21 11.48
N LEU A 46 0.29 -3.52 10.18
CA LEU A 46 -0.84 -3.19 9.31
C LEU A 46 -2.12 -3.95 9.69
N LYS A 47 -2.01 -5.24 10.03
CA LYS A 47 -3.15 -6.02 10.53
C LYS A 47 -3.70 -5.43 11.82
N ALA A 48 -2.84 -5.10 12.77
CA ALA A 48 -3.26 -4.51 14.03
C ALA A 48 -3.91 -3.12 13.85
N ALA A 49 -3.34 -2.29 12.97
CA ALA A 49 -3.91 -0.99 12.60
C ALA A 49 -5.34 -1.09 12.06
N LEU A 50 -5.58 -2.01 11.13
CA LEU A 50 -6.88 -2.16 10.50
C LEU A 50 -7.91 -2.84 11.39
N SER A 51 -7.50 -3.74 12.28
CA SER A 51 -8.39 -4.28 13.31
C SER A 51 -8.91 -3.19 14.26
N ALA A 52 -8.12 -2.14 14.52
CA ALA A 52 -8.56 -1.00 15.32
C ALA A 52 -9.59 -0.09 14.60
N LEU A 53 -9.70 -0.19 13.27
CA LEU A 53 -10.69 0.53 12.47
C LEU A 53 -12.04 -0.20 12.36
N GLU A 54 -12.09 -1.50 12.72
CA GLU A 54 -13.35 -2.23 12.69
C GLU A 54 -14.29 -1.72 13.78
N PRO A 55 -15.57 -1.46 13.47
CA PRO A 55 -16.53 -1.06 14.49
C PRO A 55 -16.59 -2.16 15.54
N ALA A 56 -16.54 -1.77 16.83
CA ALA A 56 -16.68 -2.72 17.92
C ALA A 56 -17.93 -3.59 17.68
N PRO A 57 -17.84 -4.92 17.85
CA PRO A 57 -18.96 -5.80 17.59
C PRO A 57 -20.15 -5.32 18.41
N ALA A 58 -21.28 -5.09 17.72
CA ALA A 58 -22.53 -4.71 18.35
C ALA A 58 -23.05 -5.89 19.18
N GLY A 59 -22.60 -6.01 20.43
CA GLY A 59 -23.08 -7.03 21.36
C GLY A 59 -22.03 -7.46 22.37
N GLY A 60 -22.10 -6.89 23.57
CA GLY A 60 -21.29 -7.31 24.70
C GLY A 60 -21.71 -6.66 26.01
N THR A 61 -23.00 -6.77 26.38
CA THR A 61 -23.38 -6.54 27.78
C THR A 61 -22.78 -7.65 28.64
N ALA A 62 -21.90 -7.26 29.58
CA ALA A 62 -21.45 -8.14 30.64
C ALA A 62 -22.64 -8.57 31.51
N ALA A 63 -22.90 -9.88 31.57
CA ALA A 63 -23.63 -10.55 32.66
C ALA A 63 -23.26 -12.04 32.65
N GLY A 64 -22.90 -12.57 33.82
CA GLY A 64 -22.34 -13.91 33.98
C GLY A 64 -23.35 -15.06 34.05
N GLY A 65 -22.83 -16.25 34.38
CA GLY A 65 -23.59 -17.33 34.97
C GLY A 65 -23.88 -18.53 34.06
N LEU A 66 -23.16 -19.63 34.32
CA LEU A 66 -23.55 -21.05 34.36
C LEU A 66 -24.87 -21.58 33.72
N ASP A 67 -24.69 -22.79 33.17
CA ASP A 67 -25.61 -23.94 33.02
C ASP A 67 -26.32 -24.23 31.68
N ALA A 68 -25.80 -25.30 31.04
CA ALA A 68 -26.45 -26.56 30.66
C ALA A 68 -27.51 -26.65 29.54
N ALA A 69 -27.21 -27.63 28.66
CA ALA A 69 -28.08 -28.64 28.04
C ALA A 69 -28.84 -28.34 26.72
N GLY A 70 -28.68 -29.26 25.76
CA GLY A 70 -29.85 -29.90 25.13
C GLY A 70 -30.03 -29.80 23.60
N ALA A 71 -29.60 -30.85 22.90
CA ALA A 71 -30.36 -31.62 21.90
C ALA A 71 -30.67 -31.09 20.47
N THR A 72 -30.09 -31.80 19.49
CA THR A 72 -30.68 -32.51 18.33
C THR A 72 -31.57 -31.83 17.27
N GLY A 73 -31.31 -32.23 16.00
CA GLY A 73 -32.23 -32.23 14.85
C GLY A 73 -31.72 -31.32 13.73
N GLY A 74 -31.71 -31.66 12.45
CA GLY A 74 -32.30 -32.73 11.65
C GLY A 74 -32.13 -32.29 10.17
N GLY A 75 -31.90 -33.23 9.26
CA GLY A 75 -31.39 -32.98 7.92
C GLY A 75 -32.34 -32.31 6.91
N GLY A 76 -31.79 -32.04 5.73
CA GLY A 76 -32.53 -31.62 4.54
C GLY A 76 -31.62 -31.13 3.40
N SER A 77 -31.13 -32.05 2.57
CA SER A 77 -30.85 -31.77 1.14
C SER A 77 -32.16 -31.95 0.36
N PRO A 78 -32.38 -31.28 -0.79
CA PRO A 78 -31.83 -31.78 -2.07
C PRO A 78 -31.58 -30.70 -3.14
N GLY A 79 -31.03 -31.12 -4.30
CA GLY A 79 -31.44 -30.55 -5.59
C GLY A 79 -30.32 -30.09 -6.51
N THR A 80 -29.98 -30.95 -7.46
CA THR A 80 -29.10 -30.74 -8.62
C THR A 80 -29.87 -30.14 -9.81
N ALA A 81 -29.20 -29.29 -10.62
CA ALA A 81 -29.32 -29.09 -12.08
C ALA A 81 -28.50 -27.82 -12.43
N GLY A 82 -27.56 -27.77 -13.37
CA GLY A 82 -27.52 -28.39 -14.70
C GLY A 82 -27.82 -27.31 -15.73
N GLY A 83 -26.80 -26.80 -16.45
CA GLY A 83 -27.03 -25.80 -17.50
C GLY A 83 -25.74 -25.25 -18.12
N SER A 84 -25.23 -25.95 -19.14
CA SER A 84 -24.19 -25.51 -20.07
C SER A 84 -24.70 -24.41 -21.01
N GLY A 85 -23.83 -23.46 -21.36
CA GLY A 85 -24.08 -22.50 -22.45
C GLY A 85 -22.79 -21.80 -22.86
N ASP A 86 -22.19 -22.30 -23.94
CA ASP A 86 -21.09 -21.70 -24.71
C ASP A 86 -21.61 -20.58 -25.64
N ALA A 87 -20.69 -19.68 -25.98
CA ALA A 87 -20.52 -18.98 -27.26
C ALA A 87 -20.60 -17.45 -27.18
N GLY A 88 -19.47 -16.83 -27.53
CA GLY A 88 -19.21 -15.41 -27.40
C GLY A 88 -19.81 -14.53 -28.50
N SER A 89 -19.52 -13.23 -28.39
CA SER A 89 -19.46 -12.31 -29.52
C SER A 89 -18.67 -11.07 -29.15
N THR A 90 -17.80 -10.72 -30.07
CA THR A 90 -17.07 -9.48 -30.28
C THR A 90 -17.94 -8.21 -30.22
N GLY A 91 -17.36 -7.14 -29.68
CA GLY A 91 -17.83 -5.75 -29.74
C GLY A 91 -17.51 -5.08 -28.41
N GLY A 92 -16.80 -3.96 -28.29
CA GLY A 92 -16.19 -3.03 -29.22
C GLY A 92 -15.65 -1.92 -28.32
N ALA A 93 -14.50 -1.34 -28.67
CA ALA A 93 -13.68 -0.44 -27.85
C ALA A 93 -14.33 0.89 -27.39
N ARG A 94 -15.66 0.97 -27.28
CA ARG A 94 -16.45 2.09 -26.75
C ARG A 94 -16.91 1.85 -25.31
N ASP A 95 -17.11 0.60 -24.92
CA ASP A 95 -17.56 0.22 -23.56
C ASP A 95 -16.46 0.42 -22.49
N ALA A 96 -15.19 0.36 -22.89
CA ALA A 96 -14.06 0.61 -21.97
C ALA A 96 -13.94 2.09 -21.57
N GLY A 97 -14.42 3.01 -22.41
CA GLY A 97 -14.47 4.45 -22.12
C GLY A 97 -15.59 4.80 -21.15
N GLU A 98 -16.80 4.29 -21.39
CA GLU A 98 -17.95 4.47 -20.47
C GLU A 98 -17.76 3.72 -19.16
N ALA A 99 -17.10 2.55 -19.14
CA ALA A 99 -16.77 1.84 -17.90
C ALA A 99 -15.66 2.55 -17.10
N ARG A 100 -14.74 3.27 -17.77
CA ARG A 100 -13.70 4.09 -17.13
C ARG A 100 -14.28 5.41 -16.62
N GLU A 101 -15.12 6.10 -17.40
CA GLU A 101 -15.88 7.27 -16.94
C GLU A 101 -16.88 6.92 -15.84
N ALA A 102 -17.51 5.74 -15.88
CA ALA A 102 -18.39 5.27 -14.80
C ALA A 102 -17.62 4.80 -13.56
N ARG A 103 -16.34 4.40 -13.69
CA ARG A 103 -15.41 4.20 -12.55
C ARG A 103 -14.94 5.55 -11.99
N GLU A 104 -14.52 6.47 -12.85
CA GLU A 104 -14.11 7.84 -12.49
C GLU A 104 -15.28 8.64 -11.86
N ALA A 105 -16.52 8.39 -12.29
CA ALA A 105 -17.73 8.98 -11.69
C ALA A 105 -18.18 8.27 -10.39
N ARG A 106 -17.74 7.03 -10.12
CA ARG A 106 -17.90 6.36 -8.82
C ARG A 106 -16.78 6.77 -7.84
N ASP A 107 -15.60 7.07 -8.36
CA ASP A 107 -14.46 7.64 -7.61
C ASP A 107 -14.65 9.14 -7.30
N ALA A 108 -15.60 9.80 -7.97
CA ALA A 108 -16.10 11.12 -7.61
C ALA A 108 -16.99 11.07 -6.35
N GLY A 109 -16.37 10.75 -5.21
CA GLY A 109 -16.89 11.01 -3.87
C GLY A 109 -17.65 9.86 -3.23
N ASP A 110 -16.93 8.90 -2.65
CA ASP A 110 -17.39 8.41 -1.35
C ASP A 110 -17.29 9.58 -0.36
N ALA A 111 -18.39 9.88 0.32
CA ALA A 111 -18.57 11.02 1.21
C ALA A 111 -17.95 10.76 2.60
N GLY A 112 -16.80 10.10 2.62
CA GLY A 112 -16.10 9.69 3.82
C GLY A 112 -15.01 10.67 4.25
N ASP A 113 -14.75 10.70 5.56
CA ASP A 113 -13.59 11.38 6.14
C ASP A 113 -12.35 10.51 5.93
N ASP A 114 -11.33 11.04 5.24
CA ASP A 114 -10.07 10.33 4.98
C ASP A 114 -9.14 10.30 6.20
N VAL A 115 -9.34 11.20 7.17
CA VAL A 115 -8.43 11.43 8.30
C VAL A 115 -8.38 10.26 9.30
N PRO A 116 -9.52 9.65 9.74
CA PRO A 116 -9.51 8.57 10.72
C PRO A 116 -8.67 7.37 10.29
N ALA A 117 -8.81 6.93 9.03
CA ALA A 117 -8.07 5.79 8.51
C ALA A 117 -6.56 6.06 8.50
N LEU A 118 -6.14 7.22 7.99
CA LEU A 118 -4.73 7.61 7.98
C LEU A 118 -4.14 7.71 9.39
N ARG A 119 -4.88 8.31 10.33
CA ARG A 119 -4.45 8.43 11.74
C ARG A 119 -4.31 7.09 12.43
N ALA A 120 -5.27 6.18 12.24
CA ALA A 120 -5.21 4.86 12.86
C ALA A 120 -3.98 4.08 12.39
N VAL A 121 -3.73 4.09 11.07
CA VAL A 121 -2.54 3.43 10.53
C VAL A 121 -1.27 4.15 10.96
N ALA A 122 -1.22 5.48 10.94
CA ALA A 122 -0.07 6.23 11.44
C ALA A 122 0.29 5.86 12.90
N THR A 123 -0.70 5.83 13.79
CA THR A 123 -0.52 5.45 15.21
C THR A 123 0.02 4.04 15.34
N ALA A 124 -0.56 3.06 14.63
CA ALA A 124 -0.08 1.68 14.69
C ALA A 124 1.38 1.54 14.21
N PHE A 125 1.78 2.30 13.19
CA PHE A 125 3.17 2.31 12.73
C PHE A 125 4.14 2.96 13.73
N LEU A 126 3.67 3.95 14.49
CA LEU A 126 4.46 4.61 15.53
C LEU A 126 4.59 3.76 16.80
N ASP A 127 3.54 3.02 17.15
CA ASP A 127 3.42 2.34 18.45
C ASP A 127 3.70 0.82 18.37
N GLU A 128 3.40 0.17 17.24
CA GLU A 128 3.33 -1.29 17.14
C GLU A 128 4.29 -1.90 16.10
N VAL A 129 4.64 -1.17 15.03
CA VAL A 129 5.60 -1.68 14.03
C VAL A 129 7.03 -1.51 14.55
N GLY A 130 7.65 -2.64 14.90
CA GLY A 130 9.05 -2.68 15.29
C GLY A 130 10.03 -2.34 14.16
N GLY A 131 11.29 -2.11 14.54
CA GLY A 131 12.36 -1.79 13.59
C GLY A 131 12.50 -0.29 13.29
N THR A 132 13.43 0.06 12.41
CA THR A 132 13.71 1.46 12.05
C THR A 132 12.73 2.03 11.04
N SER A 133 12.01 1.19 10.30
CA SER A 133 11.09 1.59 9.24
C SER A 133 9.69 1.93 9.76
N GLY A 134 9.20 1.25 10.80
CA GLY A 134 7.85 1.45 11.35
C GLY A 134 7.53 2.93 11.64
N PRO A 135 8.29 3.58 12.54
CA PRO A 135 8.07 4.99 12.85
C PRO A 135 8.16 5.93 11.63
N LEU A 136 8.95 5.57 10.61
CA LEU A 136 9.11 6.40 9.41
C LEU A 136 7.86 6.38 8.51
N PHE A 137 7.23 5.21 8.35
CA PHE A 137 5.91 5.12 7.69
C PHE A 137 4.83 5.85 8.51
N GLY A 138 4.90 5.74 9.84
CA GLY A 138 4.01 6.47 10.75
C GLY A 138 4.07 7.98 10.54
N LEU A 139 5.28 8.55 10.43
CA LEU A 139 5.47 9.98 10.13
C LEU A 139 4.84 10.39 8.80
N LEU A 140 5.06 9.61 7.74
CA LEU A 140 4.47 9.89 6.43
C LEU A 140 2.94 9.91 6.49
N LEU A 141 2.34 8.90 7.11
CA LEU A 141 0.88 8.78 7.23
C LEU A 141 0.29 9.87 8.14
N GLN A 142 1.01 10.27 9.18
CA GLN A 142 0.62 11.37 10.06
C GLN A 142 0.58 12.71 9.30
N ASP A 143 1.59 13.00 8.48
CA ASP A 143 1.63 14.22 7.67
C ASP A 143 0.59 14.21 6.55
N LEU A 144 0.28 13.05 5.96
CA LEU A 144 -0.85 12.89 5.03
C LEU A 144 -2.19 13.16 5.73
N ALA A 145 -2.40 12.63 6.94
CA ALA A 145 -3.61 12.86 7.72
C ALA A 145 -3.79 14.35 8.07
N GLN A 146 -2.71 15.02 8.48
CA GLN A 146 -2.70 16.45 8.78
C GLN A 146 -3.08 17.28 7.54
N ALA A 147 -2.46 16.97 6.38
CA ALA A 147 -2.76 17.68 5.14
C ALA A 147 -4.20 17.45 4.65
N ALA A 148 -4.77 16.26 4.89
CA ALA A 148 -6.17 15.96 4.60
C ALA A 148 -7.13 16.73 5.52
N GLU A 149 -6.84 16.82 6.83
CA GLU A 149 -7.62 17.59 7.80
C GLU A 149 -7.68 19.08 7.40
N GLU A 150 -6.53 19.67 7.05
CA GLU A 150 -6.43 21.04 6.56
C GLU A 150 -7.17 21.27 5.22
N ALA A 151 -7.34 20.21 4.42
CA ALA A 151 -8.06 20.24 3.15
C ALA A 151 -9.55 19.89 3.29
N GLY A 152 -10.12 19.99 4.49
CA GLY A 152 -11.52 19.68 4.73
C GLY A 152 -11.80 18.18 4.78
N HIS A 153 -10.92 17.44 5.46
CA HIS A 153 -11.05 16.00 5.74
C HIS A 153 -10.92 15.08 4.51
N ARG A 154 -10.26 15.56 3.45
CA ARG A 154 -10.17 14.85 2.17
C ARG A 154 -8.76 14.84 1.60
N LEU A 155 -8.34 13.71 1.05
CA LEU A 155 -7.12 13.59 0.26
C LEU A 155 -7.33 14.17 -1.14
N THR A 156 -7.23 15.48 -1.26
CA THR A 156 -7.11 16.17 -2.55
C THR A 156 -5.70 16.00 -3.13
N VAL A 157 -5.51 16.24 -4.43
CA VAL A 157 -4.17 16.23 -5.04
C VAL A 157 -3.22 17.22 -4.33
N PRO A 158 -3.62 18.47 -4.01
CA PRO A 158 -2.78 19.36 -3.21
C PRO A 158 -2.48 18.84 -1.79
N ALA A 159 -3.44 18.17 -1.14
CA ALA A 159 -3.22 17.57 0.18
C ALA A 159 -2.20 16.42 0.12
N LEU A 160 -2.30 15.55 -0.88
CA LEU A 160 -1.33 14.48 -1.13
C LEU A 160 0.08 15.04 -1.34
N ALA A 161 0.23 16.04 -2.21
CA ALA A 161 1.53 16.66 -2.49
C ALA A 161 2.14 17.32 -1.24
N ARG A 162 1.34 18.09 -0.48
CA ARG A 162 1.80 18.72 0.76
C ARG A 162 2.17 17.70 1.83
N GLY A 163 1.28 16.74 2.09
CA GLY A 163 1.46 15.72 3.13
C GLY A 163 2.65 14.80 2.83
N ALA A 164 2.78 14.31 1.60
CA ALA A 164 3.92 13.48 1.21
C ALA A 164 5.25 14.24 1.35
N ARG A 165 5.29 15.52 0.94
CA ARG A 165 6.50 16.36 1.09
C ARG A 165 6.84 16.62 2.56
N ALA A 166 5.84 16.90 3.40
CA ALA A 166 6.05 17.09 4.84
C ALA A 166 6.55 15.80 5.51
N GLY A 167 5.93 14.66 5.17
CA GLY A 167 6.34 13.33 5.63
C GLY A 167 7.77 12.98 5.22
N LEU A 168 8.14 13.22 3.96
CA LEU A 168 9.52 13.06 3.49
C LEU A 168 10.49 13.92 4.32
N ALA A 169 10.18 15.20 4.54
CA ALA A 169 11.03 16.08 5.33
C ALA A 169 11.14 15.62 6.81
N ALA A 170 10.05 15.11 7.40
CA ALA A 170 10.06 14.54 8.73
C ALA A 170 10.95 13.28 8.81
N ILE A 171 10.82 12.38 7.84
CA ILE A 171 11.65 11.17 7.73
C ILE A 171 13.12 11.53 7.57
N GLN A 172 13.46 12.46 6.68
CA GLN A 172 14.84 12.90 6.48
C GLN A 172 15.41 13.61 7.71
N ARG A 173 14.59 14.29 8.51
CA ARG A 173 15.03 14.88 9.77
C ARG A 173 15.29 13.84 10.87
N VAL A 174 14.50 12.76 10.91
CA VAL A 174 14.62 11.70 11.94
C VAL A 174 15.68 10.66 11.57
N GLY A 175 15.64 10.17 10.33
CA GLY A 175 16.54 9.14 9.83
C GLY A 175 17.81 9.69 9.19
N GLU A 176 17.89 11.02 8.99
CA GLU A 176 19.00 11.75 8.37
C GLU A 176 19.36 11.29 6.93
N ALA A 177 18.58 10.38 6.34
CA ALA A 177 18.84 9.78 5.04
C ALA A 177 18.51 10.75 3.90
N VAL A 178 19.27 10.66 2.82
CA VAL A 178 19.05 11.46 1.59
C VAL A 178 18.93 10.54 0.37
N PRO A 179 18.39 11.01 -0.77
CA PRO A 179 18.42 10.24 -2.00
C PRO A 179 19.84 9.76 -2.32
N GLY A 180 19.96 8.50 -2.72
CA GLY A 180 21.21 7.80 -2.98
C GLY A 180 21.77 7.00 -1.79
N ASP A 181 21.11 7.01 -0.62
CA ASP A 181 21.58 6.28 0.57
C ASP A 181 21.11 4.82 0.65
N LYS A 182 20.29 4.37 -0.31
CA LYS A 182 19.66 3.05 -0.38
C LYS A 182 18.72 2.83 0.81
N THR A 183 17.64 3.60 0.84
CA THR A 183 16.62 3.57 1.89
C THR A 183 15.24 3.82 1.29
N LEU A 184 14.20 3.77 2.13
CA LEU A 184 12.85 4.19 1.74
C LEU A 184 12.76 5.60 1.12
N VAL A 185 13.72 6.50 1.43
CA VAL A 185 13.79 7.84 0.82
C VAL A 185 13.94 7.76 -0.70
N ASP A 186 14.63 6.73 -1.21
CA ASP A 186 14.85 6.54 -2.64
C ASP A 186 13.57 6.19 -3.39
N GLY A 187 12.59 5.55 -2.72
CA GLY A 187 11.23 5.38 -3.25
C GLY A 187 10.34 6.60 -3.02
N LEU A 188 10.45 7.24 -1.86
CA LEU A 188 9.53 8.32 -1.46
C LEU A 188 9.82 9.65 -2.16
N ALA A 189 11.09 10.04 -2.30
CA ALA A 189 11.48 11.30 -2.93
C ALA A 189 10.92 11.46 -4.37
N PRO A 190 11.11 10.48 -5.30
CA PRO A 190 10.53 10.60 -6.64
C PRO A 190 8.99 10.59 -6.63
N ALA A 191 8.36 9.87 -5.70
CA ALA A 191 6.90 9.91 -5.53
C ALA A 191 6.41 11.31 -5.11
N CYS A 192 7.12 11.98 -4.21
CA CYS A 192 6.82 13.36 -3.81
C CYS A 192 6.97 14.34 -4.98
N GLU A 193 8.00 14.18 -5.82
CA GLU A 193 8.20 15.01 -7.02
C GLU A 193 7.07 14.82 -8.04
N ALA A 194 6.63 13.58 -8.25
CA ALA A 194 5.50 13.25 -9.10
C ALA A 194 4.19 13.88 -8.58
N LEU A 195 3.90 13.78 -7.28
CA LEU A 195 2.72 14.41 -6.68
C LEU A 195 2.76 15.93 -6.78
N ALA A 196 3.93 16.55 -6.57
CA ALA A 196 4.09 17.99 -6.69
C ALA A 196 3.87 18.51 -8.11
N SER A 197 4.04 17.65 -9.12
CA SER A 197 3.85 17.96 -10.53
C SER A 197 2.46 17.59 -11.06
N ALA A 198 1.62 16.95 -10.25
CA ALA A 198 0.29 16.51 -10.65
C ALA A 198 -0.71 17.68 -10.66
N GLU A 199 -1.47 17.79 -11.76
CA GLU A 199 -2.56 18.74 -11.90
C GLU A 199 -3.74 18.36 -11.00
N GLU A 200 -4.37 19.32 -10.33
CA GLU A 200 -5.51 19.04 -9.44
C GLU A 200 -6.67 18.34 -10.17
N SER A 201 -6.85 18.63 -11.46
CA SER A 201 -7.89 18.07 -12.31
C SER A 201 -7.79 16.56 -12.55
N VAL A 202 -6.63 15.92 -12.32
CA VAL A 202 -6.51 14.46 -12.51
C VAL A 202 -7.14 13.66 -11.37
N GLY A 203 -7.36 14.30 -10.22
CA GLY A 203 -7.90 13.65 -9.01
C GLY A 203 -6.87 12.79 -8.27
N PRO A 204 -7.16 12.44 -7.01
CA PRO A 204 -6.19 11.81 -6.10
C PRO A 204 -5.76 10.42 -6.53
N ALA A 205 -6.68 9.59 -7.06
CA ALA A 205 -6.36 8.25 -7.52
C ALA A 205 -5.33 8.24 -8.66
N ASN A 206 -5.51 9.10 -9.67
CA ASN A 206 -4.56 9.22 -10.77
C ASN A 206 -3.23 9.85 -10.32
N ALA A 207 -3.26 10.83 -9.41
CA ALA A 207 -2.03 11.40 -8.85
C ALA A 207 -1.21 10.34 -8.10
N LEU A 208 -1.86 9.47 -7.31
CA LEU A 208 -1.21 8.35 -6.63
C LEU A 208 -0.68 7.29 -7.61
N ALA A 209 -1.36 7.04 -8.72
CA ALA A 209 -0.85 6.13 -9.76
C ALA A 209 0.46 6.62 -10.38
N VAL A 210 0.55 7.91 -10.73
CA VAL A 210 1.80 8.51 -11.24
C VAL A 210 2.89 8.50 -10.17
N ALA A 211 2.53 8.75 -8.90
CA ALA A 211 3.46 8.65 -7.78
C ALA A 211 3.96 7.21 -7.56
N ALA A 212 3.12 6.20 -7.77
CA ALA A 212 3.51 4.79 -7.70
C ALA A 212 4.56 4.43 -8.75
N ASP A 213 4.37 4.85 -10.00
CA ASP A 213 5.34 4.62 -11.07
C ASP A 213 6.71 5.24 -10.74
N ALA A 214 6.70 6.48 -10.22
CA ALA A 214 7.91 7.17 -9.78
C ALA A 214 8.57 6.47 -8.57
N ALA A 215 7.77 6.02 -7.60
CA ALA A 215 8.26 5.25 -6.46
C ALA A 215 8.97 3.98 -6.92
N TRP A 216 8.37 3.19 -7.81
CA TRP A 216 8.96 1.95 -8.31
C TRP A 216 10.22 2.16 -9.16
N GLN A 217 10.33 3.29 -9.87
CA GLN A 217 11.61 3.69 -10.49
C GLN A 217 12.69 3.92 -9.43
N GLY A 218 12.33 4.63 -8.35
CA GLY A 218 13.18 4.82 -7.18
C GLY A 218 13.62 3.50 -6.54
N VAL A 219 12.66 2.60 -6.27
CA VAL A 219 12.91 1.24 -5.75
C VAL A 219 13.93 0.50 -6.60
N ARG A 220 13.73 0.43 -7.91
CA ARG A 220 14.65 -0.29 -8.81
C ARG A 220 16.04 0.32 -8.77
N SER A 221 16.17 1.64 -8.71
CA SER A 221 17.48 2.31 -8.62
C SER A 221 18.28 1.91 -7.37
N THR A 222 17.60 1.53 -6.28
CA THR A 222 18.28 1.13 -5.04
C THR A 222 19.12 -0.13 -5.19
N ALA A 223 18.81 -1.01 -6.15
CA ALA A 223 19.61 -2.22 -6.41
C ALA A 223 21.06 -1.88 -6.76
N ASP A 224 21.30 -0.76 -7.44
CA ASP A 224 22.61 -0.29 -7.87
C ASP A 224 23.33 0.59 -6.82
N LEU A 225 22.67 0.88 -5.70
CA LEU A 225 23.20 1.75 -4.66
C LEU A 225 23.90 0.96 -3.55
N ARG A 226 25.00 1.54 -3.06
CA ARG A 226 25.64 1.09 -1.83
C ARG A 226 24.90 1.68 -0.63
N ALA A 227 24.45 0.82 0.27
CA ALA A 227 23.82 1.22 1.53
C ALA A 227 24.73 2.10 2.38
N ARG A 228 24.24 3.28 2.76
CA ARG A 228 24.92 4.20 3.68
C ARG A 228 24.22 4.32 5.03
N ARG A 229 22.99 3.82 5.14
CA ARG A 229 22.13 3.92 6.33
C ARG A 229 21.49 2.57 6.65
N GLY A 230 20.88 2.51 7.84
CA GLY A 230 20.09 1.37 8.29
C GLY A 230 20.89 0.07 8.43
N ARG A 231 20.17 -1.04 8.61
CA ARG A 231 20.78 -2.37 8.77
C ARG A 231 21.54 -2.83 7.52
N ALA A 232 21.09 -2.41 6.34
CA ALA A 232 21.73 -2.70 5.06
C ALA A 232 23.19 -2.21 4.98
N SER A 233 23.53 -1.12 5.67
CA SER A 233 24.90 -0.61 5.72
C SER A 233 25.91 -1.59 6.35
N TYR A 234 25.45 -2.52 7.20
CA TYR A 234 26.30 -3.54 7.84
C TYR A 234 26.58 -4.76 6.95
N VAL A 235 25.79 -4.96 5.90
CA VAL A 235 25.81 -6.17 5.07
C VAL A 235 26.82 -6.05 3.93
N GLY A 236 27.24 -4.82 3.59
CA GLY A 236 28.31 -4.53 2.63
C GLY A 236 27.91 -4.83 1.19
N GLU A 237 28.82 -5.41 0.40
CA GLU A 237 28.57 -5.73 -1.02
C GLU A 237 27.51 -6.82 -1.24
N ARG A 238 27.14 -7.59 -0.20
CA ARG A 238 26.08 -8.62 -0.29
C ARG A 238 24.70 -8.04 -0.61
N ALA A 239 24.45 -6.77 -0.29
CA ALA A 239 23.21 -6.08 -0.63
C ALA A 239 23.22 -5.44 -2.04
N SER A 240 24.28 -5.65 -2.83
CA SER A 240 24.39 -5.16 -4.20
C SER A 240 23.48 -5.98 -5.13
N GLY A 241 22.73 -5.31 -6.00
CA GLY A 241 21.76 -5.95 -6.90
C GLY A 241 20.40 -6.26 -6.24
N VAL A 242 20.25 -6.03 -4.94
CA VAL A 242 19.01 -6.29 -4.19
C VAL A 242 18.32 -4.95 -3.91
N PRO A 243 17.06 -4.74 -4.32
CA PRO A 243 16.31 -3.54 -3.96
C PRO A 243 16.16 -3.37 -2.43
N ASP A 244 16.14 -2.13 -1.95
CA ASP A 244 15.92 -1.82 -0.54
C ASP A 244 14.49 -2.21 -0.09
N PRO A 245 14.32 -3.05 0.94
CA PRO A 245 13.00 -3.45 1.42
C PRO A 245 12.14 -2.26 1.87
N GLY A 246 12.74 -1.25 2.50
CA GLY A 246 12.05 -0.02 2.90
C GLY A 246 11.49 0.75 1.70
N ALA A 247 12.28 0.88 0.63
CA ALA A 247 11.83 1.47 -0.63
C ALA A 247 10.71 0.65 -1.27
N VAL A 248 10.83 -0.69 -1.28
CA VAL A 248 9.75 -1.57 -1.78
C VAL A 248 8.45 -1.33 -1.01
N GLY A 249 8.52 -1.17 0.31
CA GLY A 249 7.36 -0.82 1.12
C GLY A 249 6.70 0.50 0.70
N ILE A 250 7.48 1.50 0.30
CA ILE A 250 6.95 2.76 -0.26
C ILE A 250 6.30 2.53 -1.63
N GLY A 251 6.94 1.73 -2.50
CA GLY A 251 6.36 1.35 -3.79
C GLY A 251 5.01 0.64 -3.62
N LEU A 252 4.90 -0.28 -2.67
CA LEU A 252 3.65 -0.94 -2.29
C LEU A 252 2.61 0.06 -1.80
N LEU A 253 2.98 0.95 -0.87
CA LEU A 253 2.07 1.97 -0.33
C LEU A 253 1.38 2.74 -1.46
N PHE A 254 2.14 3.27 -2.43
CA PHE A 254 1.56 4.03 -3.54
C PHE A 254 0.79 3.15 -4.53
N ALA A 255 1.33 2.00 -4.93
CA ALA A 255 0.67 1.10 -5.89
C ALA A 255 -0.66 0.57 -5.38
N SER A 256 -0.80 0.37 -4.07
CA SER A 256 -2.03 -0.12 -3.44
C SER A 256 -3.23 0.83 -3.61
N ALA A 257 -3.01 2.10 -3.95
CA ALA A 257 -4.10 3.02 -4.31
C ALA A 257 -4.85 2.53 -5.57
N GLY A 258 -4.14 1.93 -6.53
CA GLY A 258 -4.71 1.40 -7.78
C GLY A 258 -5.27 -0.02 -7.66
N GLY A 259 -4.93 -0.76 -6.61
CA GLY A 259 -5.39 -2.12 -6.39
C GLY A 259 -4.42 -2.94 -5.53
N THR A 260 -4.87 -4.10 -5.04
CA THR A 260 -4.03 -4.99 -4.24
C THR A 260 -2.90 -5.59 -5.10
N VAL A 261 -1.66 -5.44 -4.65
CA VAL A 261 -0.48 -6.07 -5.25
C VAL A 261 -0.31 -7.47 -4.66
N THR A 262 -0.25 -8.49 -5.52
CA THR A 262 -0.16 -9.90 -5.08
C THR A 262 1.20 -10.53 -5.34
N SER A 263 2.13 -9.83 -5.99
CA SER A 263 3.52 -10.25 -6.18
C SER A 263 4.42 -9.05 -6.51
N LEU A 264 5.69 -9.09 -6.09
CA LEU A 264 6.65 -8.03 -6.35
C LEU A 264 7.35 -8.16 -7.70
N ALA A 265 7.44 -9.37 -8.26
CA ALA A 265 8.20 -9.65 -9.49
C ALA A 265 7.90 -8.67 -10.65
N PRO A 266 6.62 -8.35 -10.99
CA PRO A 266 6.32 -7.42 -12.09
C PRO A 266 6.83 -5.99 -11.88
N TYR A 267 7.06 -5.60 -10.63
CA TYR A 267 7.50 -4.26 -10.26
C TYR A 267 9.03 -4.15 -10.17
N LEU A 268 9.69 -5.24 -9.80
CA LEU A 268 11.13 -5.32 -9.61
C LEU A 268 11.90 -5.65 -10.90
N GLU A 269 11.24 -6.27 -11.88
CA GLU A 269 11.83 -6.44 -13.21
C GLU A 269 12.10 -5.06 -13.84
N ALA A 270 13.35 -4.84 -14.27
CA ALA A 270 13.65 -3.71 -15.14
C ALA A 270 12.85 -3.87 -16.44
N SER A 271 12.18 -2.81 -16.90
CA SER A 271 11.53 -2.78 -18.22
C SER A 271 12.56 -3.25 -19.23
N GLY A 272 12.40 -4.48 -19.72
CA GLY A 272 13.49 -5.24 -20.30
C GLY A 272 14.27 -4.42 -21.31
N SER A 273 15.60 -4.44 -21.18
CA SER A 273 16.53 -4.28 -22.28
C SER A 273 16.03 -5.17 -23.42
N GLY A 274 15.27 -4.58 -24.35
CA GLY A 274 14.85 -5.23 -25.57
C GLY A 274 16.10 -5.67 -26.29
N GLY A 275 16.46 -6.95 -26.12
CA GLY A 275 17.50 -7.60 -26.88
C GLY A 275 17.13 -7.48 -28.34
N GLY A 276 17.71 -6.50 -29.02
CA GLY A 276 17.69 -6.45 -30.46
C GLY A 276 18.28 -7.77 -30.97
N PRO A 277 17.63 -8.45 -31.92
CA PRO A 277 18.22 -9.64 -32.51
C PRO A 277 19.48 -9.22 -33.25
N GLY A 278 20.64 -9.43 -32.62
CA GLY A 278 21.89 -9.54 -33.32
C GLY A 278 21.82 -10.78 -34.21
N GLY A 279 21.87 -10.58 -35.53
CA GLY A 279 21.95 -11.67 -36.48
C GLY A 279 21.90 -11.18 -37.92
N GLY A 280 23.05 -11.22 -38.61
CA GLY A 280 23.17 -11.16 -40.07
C GLY A 280 24.08 -10.06 -40.58
#